data_AF-A0A7C3LH86-F1
#
_entry.id   AF-A0A7C3LH86-F1
#
_cell.length_a   1.000
_cell.length_b   1.000
_cell.length_c   1.000
_cell.angle_alpha   90.00
_cell.angle_beta   90.00
_cell.angle_gamma   90.00
#
_symmetry.space_group_name_H-M   'P 1'
#
loop_
_entity.id
_entity.type
_entity.pdbx_description
1 polymer ?
#
loop_
_entity_poly.entity_id
_entity_poly.type
_entity_poly.pdbx_seq_one_letter_code
_entity_poly.pdbx_strand_id
1 'polypeptide(L)'
;QTMEAFYYSIRHAEPLIVGLNCSLGPEALRPYITAIAQLADCYVSIYPNAGLPNEFGDFDETPERMAPVLQEFAAEGLLNVAGGCCGTTPAHIKAFAQAIEGLPPRPIPQIERHTRLSGLEPLVITPELNFVNIGERTNVTGSRRFARLIREENYEEALSVARQQVENGAQMIDINMDEGMLDSEAAMVRFLNLIAAEPDICRVPIVLDSSKWSVIEAGLKCIQGKPVVNSISMKEGEAAFIEHARLARKYGAAVIVMAFDEEGQADTLERKIEISQRAYRILTEEVGFPPEDIILDPNIFAIATGIEEHNEYGVAFIEATRWIKQNLPHALVSGGVSNISFSFRGNNTVREAIHAAFLYHAIRAGLDMAIVNAGQLEVYAEVEPELLARVEDVLFNRRPDATERLVEYAETVRGQKKERKEDLSWREAPVAERLAHALVKGITEYIIEDTEEARQKAERPLRVIEGPLMDGMNIVGDLFGSGQMFLPQVVKSARVMKQAVAYLVPFIEADNAARGQANQANGKIV
;
A
#
# COMPACT_ATOMS: atom_id res chain seq x y z
N GLN A 1 -3.50 -14.13 8.72
CA GLN A 1 -2.34 -13.60 7.98
C GLN A 1 -1.86 -14.66 7.01
N THR A 2 -1.32 -14.28 5.85
CA THR A 2 -0.54 -15.20 5.01
C THR A 2 0.80 -15.55 5.68
N MET A 3 1.56 -16.50 5.13
CA MET A 3 2.86 -16.89 5.71
C MET A 3 3.90 -15.78 5.61
N GLU A 4 3.91 -15.05 4.51
CA GLU A 4 4.74 -13.87 4.27
C GLU A 4 4.46 -12.79 5.32
N ALA A 5 3.17 -12.44 5.47
CA ALA A 5 2.73 -11.42 6.41
C ALA A 5 3.07 -11.80 7.85
N PHE A 6 2.85 -13.06 8.23
CA PHE A 6 3.26 -13.59 9.53
C PHE A 6 4.77 -13.41 9.75
N TYR A 7 5.61 -13.86 8.80
CA TYR A 7 7.05 -13.76 8.93
C TYR A 7 7.53 -12.31 9.11
N TYR A 8 7.02 -11.39 8.29
CA TYR A 8 7.38 -9.98 8.37
C TYR A 8 6.99 -9.34 9.70
N SER A 9 5.88 -9.81 10.31
CA SER A 9 5.42 -9.35 11.62
C SER A 9 6.39 -9.74 12.74
N ILE A 10 7.05 -10.91 12.63
CA ILE A 10 7.90 -11.45 13.70
C ILE A 10 9.41 -11.36 13.43
N ARG A 11 9.84 -11.05 12.20
CA ARG A 11 11.25 -11.05 11.79
C ARG A 11 12.13 -10.15 12.68
N HIS A 12 11.57 -9.05 13.19
CA HIS A 12 12.26 -8.12 14.08
C HIS A 12 12.76 -8.77 15.39
N ALA A 13 12.20 -9.91 15.79
CA ALA A 13 12.64 -10.68 16.96
C ALA A 13 13.92 -11.50 16.71
N GLU A 14 14.46 -11.46 15.48
CA GLU A 14 15.66 -12.20 15.05
C GLU A 14 15.60 -13.70 15.44
N PRO A 15 14.51 -14.42 15.06
CA PRO A 15 14.33 -15.80 15.51
C PRO A 15 15.44 -16.69 14.98
N LEU A 16 15.98 -17.57 15.84
CA LEU A 16 16.89 -18.63 15.39
C LEU A 16 16.18 -19.61 14.47
N ILE A 17 14.92 -19.92 14.77
CA ILE A 17 14.08 -20.85 14.03
C ILE A 17 12.63 -20.34 13.98
N VAL A 18 12.00 -20.47 12.82
CA VAL A 18 10.58 -20.23 12.60
C VAL A 18 9.94 -21.51 12.06
N GLY A 19 8.68 -21.76 12.33
CA GLY A 19 8.08 -22.97 11.79
C GLY A 19 6.59 -23.09 12.00
N LEU A 20 6.10 -24.26 11.59
CA LEU A 20 4.67 -24.60 11.61
C LEU A 20 4.46 -25.86 12.44
N ASN A 21 3.43 -25.85 13.28
CA ASN A 21 3.02 -27.02 14.05
C ASN A 21 1.50 -27.10 14.16
N CYS A 22 1.01 -28.31 14.45
CA CYS A 22 -0.40 -28.58 14.69
C CYS A 22 -1.31 -28.26 13.48
N SER A 23 -2.63 -28.24 13.74
CA SER A 23 -3.76 -27.98 12.84
C SER A 23 -3.93 -28.94 11.65
N LEU A 24 -2.84 -29.25 10.95
CA LEU A 24 -2.83 -29.95 9.68
C LEU A 24 -1.82 -31.11 9.69
N GLY A 25 -2.07 -32.09 8.83
CA GLY A 25 -1.11 -33.13 8.48
C GLY A 25 0.01 -32.60 7.55
N PRO A 26 1.05 -33.40 7.31
CA PRO A 26 2.24 -32.97 6.55
C PRO A 26 1.90 -32.56 5.12
N GLU A 27 1.08 -33.34 4.40
CA GLU A 27 0.70 -33.03 3.01
C GLU A 27 0.00 -31.66 2.90
N ALA A 28 -0.94 -31.38 3.80
CA ALA A 28 -1.67 -30.11 3.84
C ALA A 28 -0.79 -28.93 4.27
N LEU A 29 0.34 -29.18 4.93
CA LEU A 29 1.32 -28.13 5.29
C LEU A 29 2.27 -27.76 4.15
N ARG A 30 2.37 -28.56 3.08
CA ARG A 30 3.28 -28.33 1.94
C ARG A 30 3.26 -26.89 1.41
N PRO A 31 2.11 -26.27 1.06
CA PRO A 31 2.13 -24.91 0.52
C PRO A 31 2.70 -23.88 1.51
N TYR A 32 2.43 -24.05 2.81
CA TYR A 32 2.87 -23.09 3.83
C TYR A 32 4.35 -23.24 4.17
N ILE A 33 4.86 -24.48 4.24
CA ILE A 33 6.30 -24.72 4.47
C ILE A 33 7.12 -24.27 3.27
N THR A 34 6.63 -24.45 2.04
CA THR A 34 7.28 -23.93 0.83
C THR A 34 7.39 -22.40 0.87
N ALA A 35 6.31 -21.71 1.23
CA ALA A 35 6.30 -20.25 1.35
C ALA A 35 7.33 -19.77 2.39
N ILE A 36 7.24 -20.25 3.64
CA ILE A 36 8.16 -19.80 4.71
C ILE A 36 9.62 -20.16 4.40
N ALA A 37 9.88 -21.31 3.76
CA ALA A 37 11.22 -21.74 3.38
C ALA A 37 11.89 -20.81 2.36
N GLN A 38 11.14 -20.11 1.52
CA GLN A 38 11.71 -19.16 0.56
C GLN A 38 12.03 -17.80 1.19
N LEU A 39 11.36 -17.47 2.30
CA LEU A 39 11.35 -16.12 2.88
C LEU A 39 12.23 -16.00 4.13
N ALA A 40 12.33 -17.07 4.92
CA ALA A 40 12.96 -17.03 6.22
C ALA A 40 14.49 -16.94 6.11
N ASP A 41 15.08 -15.86 6.61
CA ASP A 41 16.53 -15.71 6.80
C ASP A 41 17.06 -16.43 8.05
N CYS A 42 16.27 -17.34 8.62
CA CYS A 42 16.62 -18.21 9.74
C CYS A 42 16.36 -19.70 9.42
N TYR A 43 16.54 -20.57 10.42
CA TYR A 43 16.17 -21.97 10.28
C TYR A 43 14.65 -22.15 10.22
N VAL A 44 14.20 -23.23 9.57
CA VAL A 44 12.79 -23.57 9.43
C VAL A 44 12.48 -24.91 10.09
N SER A 45 11.43 -24.98 10.91
CA SER A 45 10.93 -26.21 11.51
C SER A 45 9.52 -26.60 11.07
N ILE A 46 9.21 -27.89 11.10
CA ILE A 46 7.85 -28.41 10.91
C ILE A 46 7.52 -29.56 11.88
N TYR A 47 6.36 -29.48 12.53
CA TYR A 47 5.85 -30.48 13.46
C TYR A 47 4.34 -30.75 13.20
N PRO A 48 3.99 -31.51 12.15
CA PRO A 48 2.60 -31.74 11.75
C PRO A 48 1.83 -32.61 12.75
N ASN A 49 0.50 -32.56 12.69
CA ASN A 49 -0.35 -33.58 13.30
C ASN A 49 -0.30 -34.89 12.50
N ALA A 50 -0.66 -36.01 13.13
CA ALA A 50 -0.91 -37.28 12.45
C ALA A 50 -2.27 -37.26 11.71
N GLY A 51 -2.43 -36.30 10.80
CA GLY A 51 -3.66 -36.05 10.06
C GLY A 51 -4.61 -35.09 10.76
N LEU A 52 -5.83 -35.00 10.25
CA LEU A 52 -6.94 -34.32 10.92
C LEU A 52 -7.53 -35.26 11.98
N PRO A 53 -8.05 -34.73 13.11
CA PRO A 53 -8.74 -35.56 14.07
C PRO A 53 -9.98 -36.20 13.44
N ASN A 54 -10.20 -37.48 13.69
CA ASN A 54 -11.39 -38.20 13.25
C ASN A 54 -12.61 -37.87 14.13
N GLU A 55 -13.77 -38.46 13.83
CA GLU A 55 -15.03 -38.21 14.57
C GLU A 55 -14.94 -38.51 16.07
N PHE A 56 -13.96 -39.33 16.49
CA PHE A 56 -13.70 -39.68 17.89
C PHE A 56 -12.62 -38.81 18.54
N GLY A 57 -12.01 -37.88 17.78
CA GLY A 57 -10.91 -37.03 18.23
C GLY A 57 -9.53 -37.71 18.18
N ASP A 58 -9.46 -38.92 17.61
CA ASP A 58 -8.21 -39.67 17.41
C ASP A 58 -7.53 -39.30 16.08
N PHE A 59 -6.29 -39.75 15.89
CA PHE A 59 -5.47 -39.46 14.72
C PHE A 59 -5.07 -40.76 14.02
N ASP A 60 -5.41 -40.86 12.74
CA ASP A 60 -5.32 -42.12 11.97
C ASP A 60 -4.09 -42.21 11.06
N GLU A 61 -3.32 -41.13 10.87
CA GLU A 61 -2.11 -41.20 10.06
C GLU A 61 -1.02 -42.02 10.76
N THR A 62 -0.33 -42.84 9.98
CA THR A 62 0.68 -43.78 10.49
C THR A 62 2.10 -43.28 10.16
N PRO A 63 3.14 -43.80 10.85
CA PRO A 63 4.53 -43.47 10.55
C PRO A 63 4.90 -43.69 9.08
N GLU A 64 4.40 -44.77 8.48
CA GLU A 64 4.68 -45.18 7.10
C GLU A 64 4.11 -44.22 6.05
N ARG A 65 3.02 -43.51 6.39
CA ARG A 65 2.40 -42.51 5.51
C ARG A 65 3.03 -41.14 5.66
N MET A 66 3.37 -40.74 6.88
CA MET A 66 3.90 -39.40 7.15
C MET A 66 5.40 -39.25 6.85
N ALA A 67 6.21 -40.27 7.12
CA ALA A 67 7.66 -40.18 6.99
C ALA A 67 8.13 -39.88 5.55
N PRO A 68 7.55 -40.50 4.49
CA PRO A 68 7.90 -40.17 3.10
C PRO A 68 7.65 -38.69 2.75
N VAL A 69 6.58 -38.10 3.25
CA VAL A 69 6.25 -36.69 2.99
C VAL A 69 7.28 -35.76 3.63
N LEU A 70 7.70 -36.04 4.87
CA LEU A 70 8.77 -35.26 5.52
C LEU A 70 10.14 -35.47 4.86
N GLN A 71 10.40 -36.66 4.33
CA GLN A 71 11.59 -36.94 3.53
C GLN A 71 11.62 -36.10 2.25
N GLU A 72 10.49 -35.98 1.54
CA GLU A 72 10.38 -35.10 0.38
C GLU A 72 10.69 -33.65 0.74
N PHE A 73 10.11 -33.14 1.83
CA PHE A 73 10.36 -31.76 2.26
C PHE A 73 11.83 -31.53 2.60
N ALA A 74 12.49 -32.49 3.27
CA ALA A 74 13.91 -32.41 3.56
C ALA A 74 14.77 -32.49 2.28
N ALA A 75 14.43 -33.38 1.34
CA ALA A 75 15.16 -33.55 0.08
C ALA A 75 15.04 -32.32 -0.84
N GLU A 76 13.90 -31.64 -0.81
CA GLU A 76 13.68 -30.36 -1.51
C GLU A 76 14.30 -29.16 -0.79
N GLY A 77 14.90 -29.37 0.39
CA GLY A 77 15.53 -28.30 1.17
C GLY A 77 14.52 -27.32 1.76
N LEU A 78 13.35 -27.78 2.21
CA LEU A 78 12.30 -26.94 2.78
C LEU A 78 12.39 -26.78 4.31
N LEU A 79 13.12 -27.66 5.00
CA LEU A 79 13.19 -27.67 6.47
C LEU A 79 14.61 -27.89 7.01
N ASN A 80 14.82 -27.43 8.23
CA ASN A 80 16.03 -27.67 9.03
C ASN A 80 15.75 -28.60 10.22
N VAL A 81 14.52 -28.58 10.75
CA VAL A 81 14.09 -29.42 11.87
C VAL A 81 12.71 -30.01 11.55
N ALA A 82 12.56 -31.31 11.79
CA ALA A 82 11.27 -32.01 11.70
C ALA A 82 10.91 -32.66 13.04
N GLY A 83 9.62 -32.79 13.31
CA GLY A 83 9.13 -33.62 14.40
C GLY A 83 7.63 -33.86 14.27
N GLY A 84 6.90 -33.90 15.38
CA GLY A 84 5.47 -34.23 15.37
C GLY A 84 4.69 -33.50 16.45
N CYS A 85 3.39 -33.31 16.21
CA CYS A 85 2.44 -32.69 17.13
C CYS A 85 1.35 -33.71 17.53
N CYS A 86 0.07 -33.36 17.45
CA CYS A 86 -1.02 -34.19 17.95
C CYS A 86 -1.12 -35.50 17.17
N GLY A 87 -1.32 -36.62 17.87
CA GLY A 87 -1.40 -37.95 17.28
C GLY A 87 -0.06 -38.60 16.92
N THR A 88 1.04 -37.84 16.91
CA THR A 88 2.36 -38.42 16.65
C THR A 88 2.90 -39.17 17.87
N THR A 89 3.66 -40.23 17.64
CA THR A 89 4.16 -41.15 18.68
C THR A 89 5.66 -41.38 18.54
N PRO A 90 6.34 -42.04 19.50
CA PRO A 90 7.75 -42.40 19.33
C PRO A 90 8.03 -43.23 18.07
N ALA A 91 7.06 -44.03 17.61
CA ALA A 91 7.17 -44.76 16.34
C ALA A 91 7.24 -43.81 15.13
N HIS A 92 6.43 -42.75 15.13
CA HIS A 92 6.48 -41.68 14.12
C HIS A 92 7.83 -40.97 14.14
N ILE A 93 8.29 -40.52 15.31
CA ILE A 93 9.57 -39.81 15.44
C ILE A 93 10.75 -40.67 14.96
N LYS A 94 10.73 -41.98 15.29
CA LYS A 94 11.74 -42.91 14.79
C LYS A 94 11.71 -43.00 13.26
N ALA A 95 10.53 -43.12 12.65
CA ALA A 95 10.39 -43.18 11.20
C ALA A 95 10.85 -41.86 10.53
N PHE A 96 10.52 -40.71 11.12
CA PHE A 96 10.93 -39.39 10.61
C PHE A 96 12.45 -39.24 10.63
N ALA A 97 13.08 -39.57 11.76
CA ALA A 97 14.53 -39.52 11.91
C ALA A 97 15.24 -40.40 10.88
N GLN A 98 14.76 -41.63 10.68
CA GLN A 98 15.31 -42.55 9.68
C GLN A 98 15.11 -42.05 8.24
N ALA A 99 13.97 -41.42 7.95
CA ALA A 99 13.65 -40.96 6.60
C ALA A 99 14.47 -39.74 6.17
N ILE A 100 14.83 -38.85 7.11
CA ILE A 100 15.61 -37.64 6.81
C ILE A 100 17.12 -37.79 7.06
N GLU A 101 17.55 -38.93 7.59
CA GLU A 101 18.96 -39.20 7.90
C GLU A 101 19.84 -39.08 6.64
N GLY A 102 20.94 -38.32 6.75
CA GLY A 102 21.89 -38.11 5.65
C GLY A 102 21.45 -37.08 4.60
N LEU A 103 20.25 -36.50 4.70
CA LEU A 103 19.84 -35.39 3.83
C LEU A 103 20.44 -34.05 4.31
N PRO A 104 20.83 -33.15 3.40
CA PRO A 104 21.32 -31.84 3.77
C PRO A 104 20.19 -31.00 4.39
N PRO A 105 20.48 -30.18 5.41
CA PRO A 105 19.50 -29.22 5.92
C PRO A 105 19.19 -28.16 4.85
N ARG A 106 17.99 -27.57 4.92
CA ARG A 106 17.62 -26.42 4.08
C ARG A 106 18.72 -25.33 4.10
N PRO A 107 19.18 -24.85 2.94
CA PRO A 107 20.03 -23.67 2.88
C PRO A 107 19.23 -22.41 3.27
N ILE A 108 19.81 -21.52 4.06
CA ILE A 108 19.20 -20.22 4.36
C ILE A 108 19.33 -19.33 3.11
N PRO A 109 18.23 -18.82 2.55
CA PRO A 109 18.24 -17.98 1.36
C PRO A 109 18.87 -16.63 1.66
N GLN A 110 19.51 -16.05 0.65
CA GLN A 110 19.87 -14.64 0.67
C GLN A 110 18.64 -13.83 0.27
N ILE A 111 18.14 -13.02 1.20
CA ILE A 111 16.96 -12.19 0.99
C ILE A 111 17.39 -10.80 0.57
N GLU A 112 16.90 -10.33 -0.58
CA GLU A 112 17.15 -8.96 -1.03
C GLU A 112 16.54 -7.94 -0.05
N ARG A 113 17.28 -6.86 0.21
CA ARG A 113 16.88 -5.83 1.16
C ARG A 113 15.84 -4.91 0.54
N HIS A 114 14.59 -5.09 0.97
CA HIS A 114 13.42 -4.31 0.61
C HIS A 114 12.63 -4.04 1.88
N THR A 115 11.92 -2.91 1.93
CA THR A 115 10.97 -2.61 2.99
C THR A 115 9.82 -3.61 2.93
N ARG A 116 9.57 -4.26 4.06
CA ARG A 116 8.55 -5.30 4.20
C ARG A 116 7.63 -4.90 5.33
N LEU A 117 6.37 -4.69 4.99
CA LEU A 117 5.30 -4.33 5.91
C LEU A 117 4.22 -5.42 5.84
N SER A 118 3.31 -5.45 6.80
CA SER A 118 2.20 -6.39 6.75
C SER A 118 0.97 -5.92 7.51
N GLY A 119 -0.19 -6.27 6.97
CA GLY A 119 -1.42 -6.46 7.73
C GLY A 119 -1.69 -7.96 7.87
N LEU A 120 -2.83 -8.42 7.36
CA LEU A 120 -3.05 -9.84 7.05
C LEU A 120 -2.32 -10.32 5.80
N GLU A 121 -2.07 -9.40 4.87
CA GLU A 121 -1.33 -9.63 3.63
C GLU A 121 0.01 -8.86 3.67
N PRO A 122 1.04 -9.34 2.94
CA PRO A 122 2.32 -8.67 2.87
C PRO A 122 2.26 -7.45 1.95
N LEU A 123 3.01 -6.41 2.30
CA LEU A 123 3.36 -5.32 1.38
C LEU A 123 4.89 -5.25 1.30
N VAL A 124 5.43 -5.60 0.14
CA VAL A 124 6.88 -5.50 -0.14
C VAL A 124 7.08 -4.33 -1.09
N ILE A 125 7.82 -3.32 -0.65
CA ILE A 125 8.13 -2.16 -1.47
C ILE A 125 9.38 -2.46 -2.28
N THR A 126 9.17 -2.84 -3.54
CA THR A 126 10.23 -3.11 -4.52
C THR A 126 10.33 -1.96 -5.52
N PRO A 127 11.45 -1.84 -6.26
CA PRO A 127 11.57 -0.83 -7.32
C PRO A 127 10.46 -0.89 -8.38
N GLU A 128 9.90 -2.07 -8.64
CA GLU A 128 8.84 -2.29 -9.64
C GLU A 128 7.45 -1.85 -9.16
N LEU A 129 7.23 -1.76 -7.84
CA LEU A 129 5.96 -1.30 -7.28
C LEU A 129 5.70 0.19 -7.58
N ASN A 130 6.74 0.94 -7.96
CA ASN A 130 6.77 2.36 -8.31
C ASN A 130 6.41 3.30 -7.14
N PHE A 131 5.14 3.31 -6.71
CA PHE A 131 4.64 4.27 -5.71
C PHE A 131 3.56 3.67 -4.81
N VAL A 132 3.69 3.89 -3.49
CA VAL A 132 2.76 3.38 -2.48
C VAL A 132 1.83 4.47 -1.94
N ASN A 133 0.53 4.20 -1.94
CA ASN A 133 -0.48 5.14 -1.48
C ASN A 133 -0.89 4.86 -0.03
N ILE A 134 -0.72 5.85 0.83
CA ILE A 134 -1.17 5.83 2.22
C ILE A 134 -2.47 6.64 2.33
N GLY A 135 -3.57 5.98 2.71
CA GLY A 135 -4.87 6.65 2.79
C GLY A 135 -4.97 7.64 3.96
N GLU A 136 -5.24 8.92 3.66
CA GLU A 136 -5.25 10.04 4.63
C GLU A 136 -6.56 10.28 5.41
N ARG A 137 -7.67 9.61 5.03
CA ARG A 137 -9.03 10.04 5.44
C ARG A 137 -9.45 9.59 6.84
N THR A 138 -8.69 8.69 7.45
CA THR A 138 -8.86 8.17 8.82
C THR A 138 -8.14 9.07 9.83
N ASN A 139 -8.30 10.38 9.65
CA ASN A 139 -7.61 11.42 10.41
C ASN A 139 -8.64 12.40 10.99
N VAL A 140 -8.71 12.51 12.31
CA VAL A 140 -9.67 13.37 13.01
C VAL A 140 -9.46 14.86 12.69
N THR A 141 -8.22 15.29 12.44
CA THR A 141 -7.92 16.69 12.07
C THR A 141 -8.15 16.97 10.58
N GLY A 142 -7.88 15.99 9.71
CA GLY A 142 -7.90 16.14 8.26
C GLY A 142 -9.24 15.82 7.58
N SER A 143 -10.09 15.01 8.20
CA SER A 143 -11.29 14.46 7.57
C SER A 143 -12.56 14.80 8.36
N ARG A 144 -13.35 15.74 7.83
CA ARG A 144 -14.61 16.18 8.48
C ARG A 144 -15.59 15.03 8.74
N ARG A 145 -15.66 14.06 7.83
CA ARG A 145 -16.54 12.89 7.97
C ARG A 145 -16.05 12.01 9.12
N PHE A 146 -14.76 11.68 9.13
CA PHE A 146 -14.18 10.82 10.17
C PHE A 146 -14.25 11.48 11.54
N ALA A 147 -13.85 12.75 11.64
CA ALA A 147 -13.94 13.55 12.87
C ALA A 147 -15.34 13.55 13.49
N ARG A 148 -16.38 13.71 12.65
CA ARG A 148 -17.77 13.64 13.11
C ARG A 148 -18.10 12.26 13.68
N LEU A 149 -17.76 11.19 12.95
CA LEU A 149 -18.07 9.82 13.36
C LEU A 149 -17.37 9.42 14.65
N ILE A 150 -16.10 9.79 14.83
CA ILE A 150 -15.36 9.53 16.07
C ILE A 150 -15.95 10.31 17.24
N ARG A 151 -16.28 11.60 17.05
CA ARG A 151 -16.90 12.44 18.10
C ARG A 151 -18.29 11.95 18.51
N GLU A 152 -19.05 11.41 17.57
CA GLU A 152 -20.37 10.80 17.80
C GLU A 152 -20.27 9.36 18.30
N GLU A 153 -19.06 8.83 18.52
CA GLU A 153 -18.76 7.44 18.87
C GLU A 153 -19.35 6.39 17.90
N ASN A 154 -19.62 6.79 16.66
CA ASN A 154 -20.09 5.91 15.60
C ASN A 154 -18.90 5.22 14.90
N TYR A 155 -18.18 4.39 15.65
CA TYR A 155 -16.99 3.68 15.17
C TYR A 155 -17.31 2.66 14.06
N GLU A 156 -18.51 2.07 14.06
CA GLU A 156 -18.95 1.14 13.00
C GLU A 156 -19.00 1.83 11.64
N GLU A 157 -19.62 3.02 11.55
CA GLU A 157 -19.60 3.78 10.30
C GLU A 157 -18.20 4.34 10.01
N ALA A 158 -17.38 4.62 11.02
CA ALA A 158 -15.99 5.07 10.82
C ALA A 158 -15.14 4.01 10.10
N LEU A 159 -15.37 2.71 10.34
CA LEU A 159 -14.74 1.61 9.59
C LEU A 159 -15.01 1.70 8.09
N SER A 160 -16.18 2.20 7.68
CA SER A 160 -16.49 2.41 6.25
C SER A 160 -15.55 3.41 5.58
N VAL A 161 -15.01 4.38 6.33
CA VAL A 161 -14.01 5.33 5.81
C VAL A 161 -12.70 4.61 5.53
N ALA A 162 -12.24 3.76 6.46
CA ALA A 162 -11.04 2.95 6.28
C ALA A 162 -11.20 1.95 5.10
N ARG A 163 -12.31 1.20 5.07
CA ARG A 163 -12.62 0.24 4.00
C ARG A 163 -12.64 0.91 2.63
N GLN A 164 -13.31 2.05 2.51
CA GLN A 164 -13.39 2.80 1.25
C GLN A 164 -12.01 3.22 0.73
N GLN A 165 -11.02 3.48 1.60
CA GLN A 165 -9.67 3.82 1.16
C GLN A 165 -8.98 2.61 0.54
N VAL A 166 -9.06 1.45 1.19
CA VAL A 166 -8.49 0.19 0.69
C VAL A 166 -9.13 -0.22 -0.65
N GLU A 167 -10.46 -0.14 -0.74
CA GLU A 167 -11.21 -0.42 -1.98
C GLU A 167 -10.85 0.54 -3.13
N ASN A 168 -10.42 1.76 -2.81
CA ASN A 168 -9.95 2.75 -3.78
C ASN A 168 -8.44 2.70 -4.01
N GLY A 169 -7.76 1.63 -3.58
CA GLY A 169 -6.36 1.36 -3.91
C GLY A 169 -5.33 1.89 -2.92
N ALA A 170 -5.73 2.34 -1.72
CA ALA A 170 -4.77 2.60 -0.65
C ALA A 170 -4.11 1.27 -0.23
N GLN A 171 -2.78 1.24 -0.27
CA GLN A 171 -1.96 0.08 0.09
C GLN A 171 -1.57 0.09 1.56
N MET A 172 -1.75 1.24 2.23
CA MET A 172 -1.65 1.42 3.68
C MET A 172 -2.70 2.42 4.15
N ILE A 173 -3.03 2.42 5.43
CA ILE A 173 -4.01 3.37 6.01
C ILE A 173 -3.36 4.16 7.14
N ASP A 174 -3.40 5.49 7.03
CA ASP A 174 -2.97 6.41 8.10
C ASP A 174 -4.10 6.63 9.10
N ILE A 175 -3.84 6.38 10.37
CA ILE A 175 -4.84 6.52 11.44
C ILE A 175 -4.35 7.56 12.43
N ASN A 176 -5.08 8.67 12.51
CA ASN A 176 -4.80 9.76 13.44
C ASN A 176 -6.03 10.05 14.32
N MET A 177 -5.83 9.96 15.63
CA MET A 177 -6.83 10.22 16.68
C MET A 177 -6.46 11.44 17.53
N ASP A 178 -5.57 12.31 17.05
CA ASP A 178 -5.16 13.50 17.79
C ASP A 178 -6.26 14.58 17.72
N GLU A 179 -6.91 14.84 18.85
CA GLU A 179 -7.82 15.97 19.04
C GLU A 179 -7.81 16.37 20.52
N GLY A 180 -7.75 17.66 20.83
CA GLY A 180 -7.64 18.14 22.21
C GLY A 180 -8.81 17.78 23.14
N MET A 181 -9.97 17.44 22.58
CA MET A 181 -11.19 17.07 23.34
C MET A 181 -11.41 15.57 23.46
N LEU A 182 -10.53 14.76 22.87
CA LEU A 182 -10.68 13.32 22.76
C LEU A 182 -9.59 12.61 23.58
N ASP A 183 -9.95 11.51 24.23
CA ASP A 183 -8.97 10.55 24.73
C ASP A 183 -8.36 9.80 23.54
N SER A 184 -7.29 10.38 22.97
CA SER A 184 -6.60 9.85 21.79
C SER A 184 -6.08 8.43 21.98
N GLU A 185 -5.64 8.07 23.20
CA GLU A 185 -5.14 6.73 23.48
C GLU A 185 -6.28 5.71 23.44
N ALA A 186 -7.37 5.97 24.17
CA ALA A 186 -8.53 5.09 24.20
C ALA A 186 -9.20 4.95 22.83
N ALA A 187 -9.32 6.05 22.07
CA ALA A 187 -9.90 6.02 20.73
C ALA A 187 -9.04 5.25 19.73
N MET A 188 -7.71 5.42 19.79
CA MET A 188 -6.77 4.68 18.95
C MET A 188 -6.90 3.17 19.21
N VAL A 189 -6.84 2.76 20.48
CA VAL A 189 -7.01 1.35 20.88
C VAL A 189 -8.37 0.80 20.42
N ARG A 190 -9.46 1.52 20.67
CA ARG A 190 -10.81 1.10 20.28
C ARG A 190 -10.93 0.90 18.77
N PHE A 191 -10.44 1.85 17.98
CA PHE A 191 -10.56 1.79 16.52
C PHE A 191 -9.68 0.70 15.91
N LEU A 192 -8.44 0.53 16.38
CA LEU A 192 -7.55 -0.53 15.90
C LEU A 192 -8.08 -1.93 16.21
N ASN A 193 -8.66 -2.14 17.39
CA ASN A 193 -9.29 -3.41 17.73
C ASN A 193 -10.51 -3.72 16.84
N LEU A 194 -11.26 -2.70 16.43
CA LEU A 194 -12.36 -2.87 15.47
C LEU A 194 -11.84 -3.16 14.07
N ILE A 195 -10.77 -2.49 13.62
CA ILE A 195 -10.10 -2.78 12.35
C ILE A 195 -9.61 -4.23 12.31
N ALA A 196 -9.05 -4.74 13.41
CA ALA A 196 -8.57 -6.11 13.48
C ALA A 196 -9.68 -7.16 13.23
N ALA A 197 -10.95 -6.80 13.49
CA ALA A 197 -12.12 -7.65 13.22
C ALA A 197 -12.63 -7.56 11.76
N GLU A 198 -12.06 -6.68 10.93
CA GLU A 198 -12.49 -6.41 9.55
C GLU A 198 -11.39 -6.80 8.55
N PRO A 199 -11.40 -8.03 8.00
CA PRO A 199 -10.36 -8.55 7.12
C PRO A 199 -10.07 -7.66 5.90
N ASP A 200 -11.10 -7.03 5.33
CA ASP A 200 -10.97 -6.15 4.17
C ASP A 200 -10.14 -4.89 4.47
N ILE A 201 -10.06 -4.50 5.75
CA ILE A 201 -9.30 -3.34 6.22
C ILE A 201 -7.93 -3.80 6.72
N CYS A 202 -7.90 -4.76 7.66
CA CYS A 202 -6.65 -5.17 8.31
C CYS A 202 -5.73 -6.01 7.41
N ARG A 203 -6.13 -6.33 6.17
CA ARG A 203 -5.23 -6.94 5.18
C ARG A 203 -4.05 -6.05 4.80
N VAL A 204 -4.22 -4.71 4.78
CA VAL A 204 -3.13 -3.77 4.48
C VAL A 204 -2.42 -3.30 5.76
N PRO A 205 -1.14 -2.89 5.70
CA PRO A 205 -0.43 -2.31 6.84
C PRO A 205 -1.06 -1.00 7.33
N ILE A 206 -0.90 -0.72 8.63
CA ILE A 206 -1.36 0.49 9.28
C ILE A 206 -0.19 1.45 9.50
N VAL A 207 -0.42 2.72 9.20
CA VAL A 207 0.43 3.85 9.57
C VAL A 207 -0.21 4.50 10.80
N LEU A 208 0.46 4.41 11.95
CA LEU A 208 0.00 4.98 13.21
C LEU A 208 0.42 6.44 13.31
N ASP A 209 -0.53 7.36 13.24
CA ASP A 209 -0.28 8.80 13.24
C ASP A 209 -0.66 9.46 14.57
N SER A 210 0.35 10.00 15.28
CA SER A 210 0.14 10.84 16.45
C SER A 210 1.39 11.66 16.78
N SER A 211 1.15 12.87 17.30
CA SER A 211 2.15 13.73 17.91
C SER A 211 2.59 13.27 19.32
N LYS A 212 1.89 12.30 19.92
CA LYS A 212 2.14 11.78 21.27
C LYS A 212 2.62 10.33 21.21
N TRP A 213 3.81 10.07 21.73
CA TRP A 213 4.37 8.71 21.76
C TRP A 213 3.48 7.71 22.53
N SER A 214 2.81 8.13 23.60
CA SER A 214 1.92 7.23 24.36
C SER A 214 0.79 6.65 23.49
N VAL A 215 0.24 7.44 22.56
CA VAL A 215 -0.81 7.01 21.63
C VAL A 215 -0.24 6.05 20.59
N ILE A 216 0.95 6.35 20.05
CA ILE A 216 1.68 5.45 19.15
C ILE A 216 1.92 4.09 19.82
N GLU A 217 2.44 4.10 21.04
CA GLU A 217 2.76 2.87 21.76
C GLU A 217 1.50 2.05 22.11
N ALA A 218 0.41 2.70 22.50
CA ALA A 218 -0.87 2.03 22.71
C ALA A 218 -1.39 1.39 21.42
N GLY A 219 -1.22 2.08 20.28
CA GLY A 219 -1.57 1.56 18.96
C GLY A 219 -0.71 0.37 18.55
N LEU A 220 0.62 0.44 18.73
CA LEU A 220 1.55 -0.65 18.41
C LEU A 220 1.20 -1.95 19.14
N LYS A 221 0.69 -1.86 20.38
CA LYS A 221 0.22 -3.02 21.17
C LYS A 221 -1.03 -3.69 20.60
N CYS A 222 -1.76 -3.02 19.70
CA CYS A 222 -3.01 -3.52 19.12
C CYS A 222 -2.84 -4.07 17.68
N ILE A 223 -1.69 -3.87 17.05
CA ILE A 223 -1.47 -4.26 15.65
C ILE A 223 -0.81 -5.64 15.57
N GLN A 224 -1.38 -6.53 14.76
CA GLN A 224 -0.86 -7.88 14.51
C GLN A 224 0.30 -7.90 13.49
N GLY A 225 0.20 -7.07 12.45
CA GLY A 225 1.17 -7.00 11.36
C GLY A 225 2.41 -6.16 11.70
N LYS A 226 3.26 -5.89 10.70
CA LYS A 226 4.36 -4.91 10.79
C LYS A 226 3.87 -3.52 10.33
N PRO A 227 3.68 -2.56 11.25
CA PRO A 227 3.15 -1.23 10.93
C PRO A 227 4.25 -0.22 10.62
N VAL A 228 3.82 1.01 10.33
CA VAL A 228 4.66 2.21 10.24
C VAL A 228 4.28 3.18 11.36
N VAL A 229 5.25 3.75 12.05
CA VAL A 229 5.06 4.85 13.01
C VAL A 229 5.16 6.18 12.29
N ASN A 230 4.13 7.01 12.39
CA ASN A 230 4.05 8.38 11.88
C ASN A 230 3.84 9.36 13.06
N SER A 231 4.84 10.11 13.49
CA SER A 231 6.23 10.08 13.09
C SER A 231 7.10 10.25 14.33
N ILE A 232 8.40 10.05 14.16
CA ILE A 232 9.41 10.48 15.13
C ILE A 232 10.22 11.63 14.54
N SER A 233 10.79 12.47 15.39
CA SER A 233 11.64 13.60 14.97
C SER A 233 12.59 14.01 16.09
N MET A 234 13.50 14.94 15.79
CA MET A 234 14.46 15.48 16.76
C MET A 234 13.95 16.77 17.42
N LYS A 235 12.65 17.11 17.30
CA LYS A 235 12.07 18.35 17.87
C LYS A 235 12.26 18.47 19.40
N GLU A 236 12.26 17.33 20.10
CA GLU A 236 12.44 17.23 21.56
C GLU A 236 13.90 16.88 21.93
N GLY A 237 14.79 16.98 20.94
CA GLY A 237 16.19 16.60 21.05
C GLY A 237 16.47 15.14 20.68
N GLU A 238 17.75 14.87 20.48
CA GLU A 238 18.27 13.58 20.04
C GLU A 238 17.98 12.41 21.00
N ALA A 239 18.00 12.66 22.32
CA ALA A 239 17.76 11.61 23.31
C ALA A 239 16.35 11.01 23.19
N ALA A 240 15.32 11.85 23.04
CA ALA A 240 13.94 11.42 22.84
C ALA A 240 13.78 10.69 21.49
N PHE A 241 14.42 11.21 20.43
CA PHE A 241 14.42 10.57 19.12
C PHE A 241 15.00 9.15 19.16
N ILE A 242 16.15 8.95 19.82
CA ILE A 242 16.80 7.65 20.01
C ILE A 242 15.91 6.70 20.83
N GLU A 243 15.29 7.19 21.90
CA GLU A 243 14.37 6.39 22.73
C GLU A 243 13.18 5.86 21.92
N HIS A 244 12.48 6.76 21.23
CA HIS A 244 11.34 6.40 20.38
C HIS A 244 11.76 5.45 19.24
N ALA A 245 12.91 5.67 18.62
CA ALA A 245 13.45 4.77 17.60
C ALA A 245 13.75 3.37 18.17
N ARG A 246 14.35 3.26 19.36
CA ARG A 246 14.59 1.96 20.02
C ARG A 246 13.28 1.23 20.32
N LEU A 247 12.25 1.95 20.77
CA LEU A 247 10.94 1.38 21.04
C LEU A 247 10.24 0.94 19.74
N ALA A 248 10.25 1.75 18.69
CA ALA A 248 9.71 1.37 17.37
C ALA A 248 10.39 0.09 16.84
N ARG A 249 11.73 0.00 16.94
CA ARG A 249 12.49 -1.21 16.58
C ARG A 249 12.09 -2.41 17.42
N LYS A 250 11.90 -2.23 18.73
CA LYS A 250 11.46 -3.29 19.66
C LYS A 250 10.07 -3.83 19.32
N TYR A 251 9.15 -2.97 18.87
CA TYR A 251 7.83 -3.39 18.39
C TYR A 251 7.83 -3.89 16.93
N GLY A 252 8.98 -3.81 16.25
CA GLY A 252 9.13 -4.28 14.87
C GLY A 252 8.54 -3.36 13.80
N ALA A 253 8.29 -2.09 14.12
CA ALA A 253 7.69 -1.13 13.19
C ALA A 253 8.75 -0.44 12.31
N ALA A 254 8.35 -0.06 11.10
CA ALA A 254 9.07 0.97 10.32
C ALA A 254 8.74 2.37 10.87
N VAL A 255 9.54 3.38 10.50
CA VAL A 255 9.38 4.74 11.03
C VAL A 255 9.37 5.78 9.92
N ILE A 256 8.38 6.67 9.95
CA ILE A 256 8.43 7.96 9.27
C ILE A 256 9.17 8.94 10.19
N VAL A 257 10.21 9.55 9.65
CA VAL A 257 11.06 10.53 10.32
C VAL A 257 10.83 11.89 9.69
N MET A 258 10.16 12.76 10.43
CA MET A 258 9.89 14.12 9.98
C MET A 258 11.17 14.96 10.06
N ALA A 259 11.46 15.76 9.02
CA ALA A 259 12.59 16.67 8.99
C ALA A 259 12.34 17.89 9.92
N PHE A 260 12.33 17.63 11.22
CA PHE A 260 12.08 18.59 12.29
C PHE A 260 13.06 18.29 13.44
N ASP A 261 13.90 19.26 13.75
CA ASP A 261 14.86 19.19 14.86
C ASP A 261 14.61 20.30 15.90
N GLU A 262 15.59 20.52 16.77
CA GLU A 262 15.51 21.50 17.86
C GLU A 262 15.37 22.96 17.37
N GLU A 263 15.75 23.25 16.11
CA GLU A 263 15.67 24.59 15.51
C GLU A 263 14.37 24.83 14.74
N GLY A 264 13.60 23.79 14.46
CA GLY A 264 12.33 23.90 13.74
C GLY A 264 12.17 22.90 12.60
N GLN A 265 11.17 23.13 11.78
CA GLN A 265 10.94 22.34 10.58
C GLN A 265 11.89 22.76 9.46
N ALA A 266 12.40 21.79 8.68
CA ALA A 266 13.26 22.07 7.54
C ALA A 266 12.48 22.65 6.36
N ASP A 267 12.53 23.97 6.20
CA ASP A 267 11.88 24.77 5.16
C ASP A 267 12.72 24.94 3.89
N THR A 268 14.05 25.00 3.99
CA THR A 268 14.98 25.06 2.84
C THR A 268 15.50 23.69 2.40
N LEU A 269 16.04 23.60 1.18
CA LEU A 269 16.69 22.38 0.67
C LEU A 269 17.85 21.93 1.57
N GLU A 270 18.70 22.87 2.00
CA GLU A 270 19.87 22.60 2.82
C GLU A 270 19.46 22.01 4.17
N ARG A 271 18.45 22.59 4.81
CA ARG A 271 17.91 22.08 6.08
C ARG A 271 17.26 20.70 5.91
N LYS A 272 16.53 20.48 4.81
CA LYS A 272 15.94 19.16 4.51
C LYS A 272 17.01 18.09 4.41
N ILE A 273 18.12 18.39 3.72
CA ILE A 273 19.27 17.49 3.56
C ILE A 273 19.96 17.25 4.91
N GLU A 274 20.27 18.32 5.64
CA GLU A 274 20.98 18.26 6.92
C GLU A 274 20.24 17.38 7.94
N ILE A 275 18.96 17.67 8.18
CA ILE A 275 18.16 16.94 9.18
C ILE A 275 17.97 15.48 8.75
N SER A 276 17.67 15.23 7.47
CA SER A 276 17.51 13.87 6.94
C SER A 276 18.79 13.04 7.08
N GLN A 277 19.94 13.64 6.77
CA GLN A 277 21.24 12.98 6.92
C GLN A 277 21.58 12.70 8.38
N ARG A 278 21.36 13.68 9.28
CA ARG A 278 21.58 13.54 10.73
C ARG A 278 20.73 12.42 11.29
N ALA A 279 19.43 12.42 11.00
CA ALA A 279 18.50 11.40 11.50
C ALA A 279 18.86 10.00 10.98
N TYR A 280 19.18 9.87 9.68
CA TYR A 280 19.60 8.60 9.10
C TYR A 280 20.86 8.03 9.77
N ARG A 281 21.87 8.87 10.03
CA ARG A 281 23.09 8.46 10.73
C ARG A 281 22.81 7.99 12.15
N ILE A 282 22.05 8.76 12.94
CA ILE A 282 21.68 8.35 14.31
C ILE A 282 20.94 7.00 14.30
N LEU A 283 19.96 6.84 13.40
CA LEU A 283 19.19 5.60 13.32
C LEU A 283 20.06 4.40 12.93
N THR A 284 20.94 4.55 11.93
CA THR A 284 21.73 3.43 11.41
C THR A 284 22.97 3.13 12.24
N GLU A 285 23.69 4.15 12.70
CA GLU A 285 24.98 4.02 13.37
C GLU A 285 24.85 3.86 14.90
N GLU A 286 23.86 4.50 15.54
CA GLU A 286 23.71 4.48 17.00
C GLU A 286 22.58 3.56 17.49
N VAL A 287 21.44 3.54 16.79
CA VAL A 287 20.29 2.71 17.16
C VAL A 287 20.39 1.30 16.56
N GLY A 288 21.07 1.15 15.43
CA GLY A 288 21.08 -0.10 14.65
C GLY A 288 19.74 -0.39 13.99
N PHE A 289 19.01 0.66 13.61
CA PHE A 289 17.74 0.58 12.91
C PHE A 289 17.97 0.10 11.46
N PRO A 290 17.17 -0.86 10.94
CA PRO A 290 17.32 -1.30 9.55
C PRO A 290 17.06 -0.14 8.58
N PRO A 291 17.99 0.20 7.67
CA PRO A 291 17.85 1.37 6.81
C PRO A 291 16.65 1.28 5.84
N GLU A 292 16.24 0.07 5.45
CA GLU A 292 15.03 -0.17 4.65
C GLU A 292 13.73 0.14 5.41
N ASP A 293 13.76 0.23 6.74
CA ASP A 293 12.59 0.57 7.56
C ASP A 293 12.56 2.06 7.95
N ILE A 294 13.48 2.86 7.40
CA ILE A 294 13.54 4.32 7.59
C ILE A 294 12.86 5.00 6.40
N ILE A 295 11.78 5.73 6.69
CA ILE A 295 11.06 6.55 5.73
C ILE A 295 11.29 8.01 6.12
N LEU A 296 11.94 8.80 5.28
CA LEU A 296 12.21 10.21 5.55
C LEU A 296 11.07 11.07 4.99
N ASP A 297 10.54 11.99 5.78
CA ASP A 297 9.60 13.03 5.34
C ASP A 297 10.30 14.39 5.38
N PRO A 298 10.76 14.91 4.22
CA PRO A 298 11.38 16.23 4.11
C PRO A 298 10.44 17.41 4.36
N ASN A 299 9.19 17.20 4.79
CA ASN A 299 8.10 18.15 4.93
C ASN A 299 7.63 18.75 3.60
N ILE A 300 6.40 18.40 3.22
CA ILE A 300 5.66 19.09 2.16
C ILE A 300 4.96 20.33 2.74
N PHE A 301 5.33 21.51 2.25
CA PHE A 301 4.72 22.79 2.62
C PHE A 301 3.80 23.35 1.54
N ALA A 302 2.92 24.27 1.95
CA ALA A 302 2.01 24.96 1.05
C ALA A 302 2.77 25.90 0.09
N ILE A 303 2.47 25.81 -1.20
CA ILE A 303 2.99 26.72 -2.24
C ILE A 303 1.94 27.77 -2.61
N ALA A 304 2.34 28.77 -3.41
CA ALA A 304 1.45 29.85 -3.86
C ALA A 304 0.72 30.56 -2.69
N THR A 305 1.45 30.80 -1.60
CA THR A 305 0.91 31.43 -0.38
C THR A 305 0.88 32.97 -0.47
N GLY A 306 1.57 33.55 -1.47
CA GLY A 306 1.79 34.99 -1.59
C GLY A 306 3.01 35.51 -0.81
N ILE A 307 3.77 34.63 -0.16
CA ILE A 307 5.01 34.93 0.57
C ILE A 307 6.17 34.43 -0.29
N GLU A 308 7.13 35.31 -0.60
CA GLU A 308 8.22 35.02 -1.55
C GLU A 308 9.11 33.88 -1.08
N GLU A 309 9.37 33.82 0.23
CA GLU A 309 10.16 32.77 0.88
C GLU A 309 9.56 31.36 0.71
N HIS A 310 8.26 31.26 0.44
CA HIS A 310 7.56 29.99 0.26
C HIS A 310 7.58 29.48 -1.19
N ASN A 311 8.09 30.27 -2.14
CA ASN A 311 8.09 29.92 -3.56
C ASN A 311 8.97 28.69 -3.86
N GLU A 312 10.05 28.51 -3.09
CA GLU A 312 11.01 27.43 -3.28
C GLU A 312 10.57 26.09 -2.65
N TYR A 313 9.49 26.06 -1.85
CA TYR A 313 9.10 24.85 -1.11
C TYR A 313 8.83 23.63 -1.99
N GLY A 314 8.21 23.83 -3.15
CA GLY A 314 7.89 22.74 -4.08
C GLY A 314 9.16 22.08 -4.65
N VAL A 315 10.05 22.89 -5.23
CA VAL A 315 11.31 22.42 -5.79
C VAL A 315 12.27 21.90 -4.71
N ALA A 316 12.33 22.53 -3.54
CA ALA A 316 13.17 22.09 -2.43
C ALA A 316 12.80 20.67 -1.95
N PHE A 317 11.52 20.31 -1.91
CA PHE A 317 11.10 18.94 -1.59
C PHE A 317 11.56 17.93 -2.66
N ILE A 318 11.37 18.27 -3.94
CA ILE A 318 11.75 17.40 -5.06
C ILE A 318 13.26 17.18 -5.09
N GLU A 319 14.05 18.23 -4.90
CA GLU A 319 15.51 18.13 -4.86
C GLU A 319 16.01 17.38 -3.60
N ALA A 320 15.39 17.61 -2.44
CA ALA A 320 15.72 16.87 -1.22
C ALA A 320 15.43 15.36 -1.39
N THR A 321 14.30 15.02 -2.02
CA THR A 321 13.94 13.63 -2.37
C THR A 321 15.05 13.00 -3.21
N ARG A 322 15.46 13.68 -4.30
CA ARG A 322 16.54 13.19 -5.17
C ARG A 322 17.85 13.01 -4.41
N TRP A 323 18.20 13.96 -3.55
CA TRP A 323 19.40 13.88 -2.73
C TRP A 323 19.35 12.68 -1.78
N ILE A 324 18.24 12.48 -1.07
CA ILE A 324 18.05 11.36 -0.14
C ILE A 324 18.26 10.03 -0.86
N LYS A 325 17.62 9.82 -2.00
CA LYS A 325 17.73 8.56 -2.75
C LYS A 325 19.14 8.30 -3.28
N GLN A 326 19.92 9.34 -3.56
CA GLN A 326 21.30 9.22 -4.03
C GLN A 326 22.31 9.00 -2.89
N ASN A 327 22.03 9.51 -1.68
CA ASN A 327 23.03 9.61 -0.61
C ASN A 327 22.73 8.75 0.61
N LEU A 328 21.48 8.30 0.81
CA LEU A 328 21.03 7.53 1.98
C LEU A 328 20.50 6.16 1.50
N PRO A 329 21.38 5.14 1.39
CA PRO A 329 21.02 3.85 0.83
C PRO A 329 19.84 3.19 1.56
N HIS A 330 18.93 2.59 0.79
CA HIS A 330 17.73 1.88 1.26
C HIS A 330 16.65 2.72 1.95
N ALA A 331 16.95 3.96 2.36
CA ALA A 331 15.93 4.85 2.91
C ALA A 331 14.83 5.12 1.87
N LEU A 332 13.60 5.18 2.34
CA LEU A 332 12.45 5.60 1.55
C LEU A 332 12.13 7.08 1.81
N VAL A 333 11.35 7.69 0.92
CA VAL A 333 10.86 9.07 1.07
C VAL A 333 9.34 9.09 1.07
N SER A 334 8.76 9.88 1.97
CA SER A 334 7.32 10.17 2.01
C SER A 334 7.00 11.65 2.25
N GLY A 335 5.69 11.95 2.29
CA GLY A 335 5.16 13.27 2.63
C GLY A 335 3.63 13.33 2.55
N GLY A 336 3.05 14.29 3.27
CA GLY A 336 1.62 14.62 3.20
C GLY A 336 1.27 15.50 2.00
N VAL A 337 0.80 14.90 0.90
CA VAL A 337 0.55 15.62 -0.37
C VAL A 337 -0.52 16.67 -0.24
N SER A 338 -1.54 16.45 0.60
CA SER A 338 -2.61 17.41 0.83
C SER A 338 -2.13 18.78 1.34
N ASN A 339 -0.93 18.85 1.94
CA ASN A 339 -0.34 20.08 2.47
C ASN A 339 0.07 21.07 1.36
N ILE A 340 0.56 20.57 0.22
CA ILE A 340 1.10 21.42 -0.85
C ILE A 340 0.06 22.41 -1.39
N SER A 341 -1.22 22.02 -1.38
CA SER A 341 -2.32 22.76 -1.98
C SER A 341 -3.20 23.47 -0.95
N PHE A 342 -2.71 23.67 0.28
CA PHE A 342 -3.49 24.33 1.34
C PHE A 342 -3.92 25.76 1.02
N SER A 343 -3.14 26.51 0.22
CA SER A 343 -3.48 27.85 -0.24
C SER A 343 -4.78 27.88 -1.07
N PHE A 344 -5.19 26.74 -1.65
CA PHE A 344 -6.35 26.61 -2.53
C PHE A 344 -7.51 25.81 -1.88
N ARG A 345 -7.59 25.74 -0.55
CA ARG A 345 -8.71 25.08 0.15
C ARG A 345 -10.06 25.59 -0.35
N GLY A 346 -10.91 24.66 -0.78
CA GLY A 346 -12.23 24.95 -1.36
C GLY A 346 -12.26 25.01 -2.90
N ASN A 347 -11.12 24.94 -3.57
CA ASN A 347 -11.03 24.79 -5.02
C ASN A 347 -10.41 23.42 -5.38
N ASN A 348 -11.23 22.37 -5.43
CA ASN A 348 -10.73 21.00 -5.64
C ASN A 348 -10.05 20.83 -7.00
N THR A 349 -10.54 21.46 -8.06
CA THR A 349 -9.94 21.36 -9.40
C THR A 349 -8.47 21.78 -9.40
N VAL A 350 -8.16 22.92 -8.78
CA VAL A 350 -6.77 23.40 -8.68
C VAL A 350 -5.94 22.51 -7.75
N ARG A 351 -6.52 22.05 -6.63
CA ARG A 351 -5.82 21.18 -5.69
C ARG A 351 -5.42 19.85 -6.32
N GLU A 352 -6.34 19.20 -7.03
CA GLU A 352 -6.13 17.93 -7.71
C GLU A 352 -5.09 18.06 -8.83
N ALA A 353 -5.10 19.18 -9.58
CA ALA A 353 -4.05 19.49 -10.56
C ALA A 353 -2.67 19.66 -9.91
N ILE A 354 -2.57 20.38 -8.79
CA ILE A 354 -1.32 20.51 -8.03
C ILE A 354 -0.84 19.14 -7.54
N HIS A 355 -1.74 18.31 -7.01
CA HIS A 355 -1.40 16.96 -6.53
C HIS A 355 -0.85 16.08 -7.64
N ALA A 356 -1.51 16.06 -8.80
CA ALA A 356 -1.08 15.27 -9.96
C ALA A 356 0.30 15.72 -10.48
N ALA A 357 0.50 17.03 -10.65
CA ALA A 357 1.78 17.58 -11.10
C ALA A 357 2.91 17.33 -10.10
N PHE A 358 2.65 17.57 -8.80
CA PHE A 358 3.64 17.32 -7.75
C PHE A 358 4.06 15.87 -7.68
N LEU A 359 3.09 14.94 -7.63
CA LEU A 359 3.38 13.50 -7.55
C LEU A 359 4.14 13.02 -8.78
N TYR A 360 3.75 13.45 -9.99
CA TYR A 360 4.45 13.10 -11.22
C TYR A 360 5.95 13.42 -11.14
N HIS A 361 6.30 14.62 -10.70
CA HIS A 361 7.70 15.06 -10.61
C HIS A 361 8.43 14.49 -9.40
N ALA A 362 7.77 14.40 -8.24
CA ALA A 362 8.37 13.87 -7.02
C ALA A 362 8.68 12.36 -7.14
N ILE A 363 7.79 11.57 -7.75
CA ILE A 363 8.03 10.13 -7.99
C ILE A 363 9.20 9.94 -8.94
N ARG A 364 9.33 10.76 -9.99
CA ARG A 364 10.51 10.75 -10.87
C ARG A 364 11.80 11.17 -10.18
N ALA A 365 11.71 11.96 -9.11
CA ALA A 365 12.84 12.27 -8.24
C ALA A 365 13.16 11.16 -7.23
N GLY A 366 12.24 10.20 -7.04
CA GLY A 366 12.40 9.02 -6.22
C GLY A 366 11.52 8.98 -4.95
N LEU A 367 10.38 9.68 -4.95
CA LEU A 367 9.36 9.56 -3.90
C LEU A 367 8.75 8.15 -3.92
N ASP A 368 8.90 7.40 -2.83
CA ASP A 368 8.48 5.99 -2.78
C ASP A 368 7.01 5.83 -2.34
N MET A 369 6.52 6.73 -1.49
CA MET A 369 5.15 6.66 -0.95
C MET A 369 4.63 8.02 -0.52
N ALA A 370 3.32 8.23 -0.42
CA ALA A 370 2.79 9.47 0.14
C ALA A 370 1.43 9.30 0.82
N ILE A 371 1.15 10.18 1.78
CA ILE A 371 -0.14 10.31 2.44
C ILE A 371 -1.06 11.14 1.54
N VAL A 372 -2.07 10.48 1.00
CA VAL A 372 -2.94 10.98 -0.07
C VAL A 372 -4.39 10.56 0.11
N ASN A 373 -5.29 11.30 -0.52
CA ASN A 373 -6.63 10.80 -0.79
C ASN A 373 -6.62 9.91 -2.04
N ALA A 374 -6.39 8.61 -1.86
CA ALA A 374 -6.21 7.65 -2.95
C ALA A 374 -7.34 7.68 -4.02
N GLY A 375 -8.57 8.02 -3.63
CA GLY A 375 -9.72 8.10 -4.56
C GLY A 375 -9.83 9.40 -5.37
N GLN A 376 -9.01 10.42 -5.09
CA GLN A 376 -9.08 11.76 -5.73
C GLN A 376 -7.79 12.14 -6.49
N LEU A 377 -6.93 11.17 -6.79
CA LEU A 377 -5.74 11.44 -7.61
C LEU A 377 -6.15 11.56 -9.08
N GLU A 378 -6.01 12.77 -9.65
CA GLU A 378 -6.18 13.02 -11.09
C GLU A 378 -4.99 12.44 -11.87
N VAL A 379 -5.22 12.04 -13.13
CA VAL A 379 -4.16 11.54 -14.02
C VAL A 379 -3.39 12.75 -14.55
N TYR A 380 -2.05 12.72 -14.45
CA TYR A 380 -1.23 13.86 -14.86
C TYR A 380 -1.49 14.31 -16.30
N ALA A 381 -1.62 13.35 -17.23
CA ALA A 381 -1.86 13.60 -18.65
C ALA A 381 -3.20 14.28 -18.95
N GLU A 382 -4.14 14.20 -18.02
CA GLU A 382 -5.52 14.69 -18.17
C GLU A 382 -5.74 16.06 -17.54
N VAL A 383 -4.73 16.60 -16.85
CA VAL A 383 -4.80 17.96 -16.32
C VAL A 383 -4.84 18.95 -17.49
N GLU A 384 -5.77 19.90 -17.45
CA GLU A 384 -5.93 20.91 -18.50
C GLU A 384 -4.59 21.64 -18.76
N PRO A 385 -4.12 21.72 -20.01
CA PRO A 385 -2.77 22.21 -20.33
C PRO A 385 -2.43 23.60 -19.76
N GLU A 386 -3.37 24.55 -19.80
CA GLU A 386 -3.17 25.91 -19.30
C GLU A 386 -3.06 25.95 -17.76
N LEU A 387 -3.87 25.15 -17.05
CA LEU A 387 -3.79 24.95 -15.61
C LEU A 387 -2.49 24.24 -15.23
N LEU A 388 -2.13 23.16 -15.94
CA LEU A 388 -0.91 22.40 -15.69
C LEU A 388 0.33 23.29 -15.80
N ALA A 389 0.43 24.10 -16.86
CA ALA A 389 1.54 25.03 -17.04
C ALA A 389 1.68 26.01 -15.87
N ARG A 390 0.56 26.56 -15.37
CA ARG A 390 0.57 27.47 -14.21
C ARG A 390 0.96 26.76 -12.92
N VAL A 391 0.46 25.54 -12.72
CA VAL A 391 0.82 24.71 -11.57
C VAL A 391 2.32 24.41 -11.57
N GLU A 392 2.89 24.04 -12.72
CA GLU A 392 4.33 23.80 -12.83
C GLU A 392 5.16 25.07 -12.65
N ASP A 393 4.68 26.21 -13.15
CA ASP A 393 5.35 27.51 -12.92
C ASP A 393 5.50 27.81 -11.43
N VAL A 394 4.46 27.52 -10.63
CA VAL A 394 4.50 27.67 -9.16
C VAL A 394 5.36 26.57 -8.52
N LEU A 395 5.19 25.31 -8.92
CA LEU A 395 5.88 24.17 -8.30
C LEU A 395 7.41 24.29 -8.40
N PHE A 396 7.90 24.80 -9.53
CA PHE A 396 9.33 24.92 -9.83
C PHE A 396 9.85 26.35 -9.75
N ASN A 397 9.04 27.29 -9.23
CA ASN A 397 9.37 28.71 -9.17
C ASN A 397 9.97 29.26 -10.50
N ARG A 398 9.38 28.91 -11.64
CA ARG A 398 9.95 29.21 -12.98
C ARG A 398 9.91 30.70 -13.33
N ARG A 399 9.06 31.46 -12.63
CA ARG A 399 8.77 32.87 -12.92
C ARG A 399 8.30 33.60 -11.66
N PRO A 400 8.60 34.91 -11.52
CA PRO A 400 8.26 35.68 -10.33
C PRO A 400 6.75 35.88 -10.12
N ASP A 401 5.97 35.95 -11.19
CA ASP A 401 4.52 36.14 -11.17
C ASP A 401 3.72 34.81 -11.20
N ALA A 402 4.36 33.67 -10.92
CA ALA A 402 3.72 32.35 -10.99
C ALA A 402 2.50 32.24 -10.06
N THR A 403 2.67 32.68 -8.81
CA THR A 403 1.62 32.65 -7.78
C THR A 403 0.42 33.49 -8.18
N GLU A 404 0.65 34.72 -8.62
CA GLU A 404 -0.42 35.64 -9.05
C GLU A 404 -1.23 35.03 -10.20
N ARG A 405 -0.55 34.51 -11.23
CA ARG A 405 -1.19 33.87 -12.39
C ARG A 405 -2.02 32.66 -12.03
N LEU A 406 -1.56 31.82 -11.10
CA LEU A 406 -2.31 30.65 -10.66
C LEU A 406 -3.52 31.07 -9.81
N VAL A 407 -3.36 32.07 -8.94
CA VAL A 407 -4.47 32.60 -8.12
C VAL A 407 -5.55 33.23 -8.99
N GLU A 408 -5.17 34.09 -9.94
CA GLU A 408 -6.10 34.70 -10.91
C GLU A 408 -6.85 33.64 -11.72
N TYR A 409 -6.14 32.63 -12.23
CA TYR A 409 -6.79 31.53 -12.95
C TYR A 409 -7.71 30.73 -12.01
N ALA A 410 -7.27 30.47 -10.78
CA ALA A 410 -8.07 29.76 -9.80
C ALA A 410 -9.39 30.48 -9.51
N GLU A 411 -9.44 31.82 -9.55
CA GLU A 411 -10.69 32.58 -9.41
C GLU A 411 -11.68 32.34 -10.55
N THR A 412 -11.21 32.13 -11.78
CA THR A 412 -12.08 31.78 -12.91
C THR A 412 -12.72 30.40 -12.77
N VAL A 413 -12.04 29.51 -12.03
CA VAL A 413 -12.51 28.15 -11.73
C VAL A 413 -13.30 28.11 -10.40
N ARG A 414 -13.08 29.09 -9.51
CA ARG A 414 -13.69 29.19 -8.18
C ARG A 414 -15.10 29.75 -8.29
N GLY A 415 -16.09 28.87 -8.28
CA GLY A 415 -17.51 29.26 -8.33
C GLY A 415 -18.26 28.74 -9.54
N GLN A 416 -17.61 27.96 -10.41
CA GLN A 416 -18.33 26.88 -11.06
C GLN A 416 -18.75 25.90 -9.97
N LYS A 417 -19.89 26.19 -9.30
CA LYS A 417 -20.82 25.13 -8.95
C LYS A 417 -21.05 24.44 -10.29
N LYS A 418 -20.27 23.39 -10.56
CA LYS A 418 -20.89 22.23 -11.16
C LYS A 418 -22.06 21.93 -10.20
N GLU A 419 -23.25 22.44 -10.53
CA GLU A 419 -24.35 21.50 -10.65
C GLU A 419 -23.69 20.27 -11.26
N ARG A 420 -23.76 19.12 -10.59
CA ARG A 420 -23.26 17.84 -11.10
C ARG A 420 -23.99 17.45 -12.40
N LYS A 421 -24.09 18.34 -13.39
CA LYS A 421 -23.96 17.95 -14.77
C LYS A 421 -22.49 17.59 -14.91
N GLU A 422 -22.23 16.31 -14.70
CA GLU A 422 -21.04 15.70 -15.27
C GLU A 422 -20.88 16.23 -16.69
N ASP A 423 -19.65 16.59 -17.04
CA ASP A 423 -19.35 16.93 -18.41
C ASP A 423 -19.44 15.63 -19.19
N LEU A 424 -20.60 15.40 -19.80
CA LEU A 424 -20.91 14.21 -20.60
C LEU A 424 -20.54 14.42 -22.06
N SER A 425 -19.73 15.43 -22.41
CA SER A 425 -19.28 15.64 -23.80
C SER A 425 -18.57 14.41 -24.38
N TRP A 426 -17.81 13.68 -23.55
CA TRP A 426 -17.21 12.40 -23.94
C TRP A 426 -18.23 11.35 -24.36
N ARG A 427 -19.50 11.46 -23.93
CA ARG A 427 -20.59 10.56 -24.36
C ARG A 427 -20.97 10.73 -25.83
N GLU A 428 -20.63 11.87 -26.44
CA GLU A 428 -20.87 12.12 -27.86
C GLU A 428 -19.85 11.39 -28.77
N ALA A 429 -18.75 10.90 -28.19
CA ALA A 429 -17.72 10.16 -28.91
C ALA A 429 -18.19 8.75 -29.34
N PRO A 430 -17.53 8.13 -30.34
CA PRO A 430 -17.76 6.73 -30.71
C PRO A 430 -17.56 5.77 -29.53
N VAL A 431 -18.32 4.68 -29.48
CA VAL A 431 -18.31 3.71 -28.36
C VAL A 431 -16.92 3.21 -27.96
N ALA A 432 -16.00 3.02 -28.92
CA ALA A 432 -14.63 2.61 -28.64
C ALA A 432 -13.86 3.65 -27.82
N GLU A 433 -13.99 4.93 -28.19
CA GLU A 433 -13.38 6.05 -27.46
C GLU A 433 -14.02 6.24 -26.08
N ARG A 434 -15.33 6.01 -25.97
CA ARG A 434 -16.04 6.04 -24.67
C ARG A 434 -15.57 4.95 -23.71
N LEU A 435 -15.39 3.72 -24.23
CA LEU A 435 -14.86 2.61 -23.45
C LEU A 435 -13.43 2.90 -22.98
N ALA A 436 -12.57 3.43 -23.87
CA ALA A 436 -11.22 3.84 -23.51
C ALA A 436 -11.22 4.95 -22.45
N HIS A 437 -12.05 5.98 -22.62
CA HIS A 437 -12.22 7.06 -21.65
C HIS A 437 -12.67 6.55 -20.28
N ALA A 438 -13.68 5.66 -20.26
CA ALA A 438 -14.18 5.06 -19.02
C ALA A 438 -13.11 4.23 -18.31
N LEU A 439 -12.28 3.50 -19.06
CA LEU A 439 -11.15 2.74 -18.49
C LEU A 439 -10.09 3.68 -17.90
N VAL A 440 -9.62 4.68 -18.65
CA VAL A 440 -8.58 5.63 -18.19
C VAL A 440 -9.04 6.44 -16.97
N LYS A 441 -10.29 6.90 -16.95
CA LYS A 441 -10.87 7.66 -15.82
C LYS A 441 -11.43 6.77 -14.71
N GLY A 442 -11.52 5.46 -14.93
CA GLY A 442 -12.11 4.50 -14.01
C GLY A 442 -13.60 4.73 -13.73
N ILE A 443 -14.37 5.09 -14.77
CA ILE A 443 -15.81 5.37 -14.70
C ILE A 443 -16.59 4.05 -14.87
N THR A 444 -17.37 3.68 -13.86
CA THR A 444 -18.24 2.49 -13.89
C THR A 444 -19.67 2.81 -14.35
N GLU A 445 -20.06 4.08 -14.30
CA GLU A 445 -21.33 4.56 -14.81
C GLU A 445 -21.30 4.46 -16.35
N TYR A 446 -22.35 3.91 -16.98
CA TYR A 446 -22.45 3.65 -18.43
C TYR A 446 -21.62 2.50 -19.02
N ILE A 447 -20.69 1.89 -18.27
CA ILE A 447 -19.81 0.85 -18.85
C ILE A 447 -20.59 -0.33 -19.45
N ILE A 448 -21.70 -0.74 -18.82
CA ILE A 448 -22.56 -1.82 -19.31
C ILE A 448 -23.24 -1.42 -20.63
N GLU A 449 -23.76 -0.19 -20.70
CA GLU A 449 -24.45 0.32 -21.89
C GLU A 449 -23.50 0.43 -23.09
N ASP A 450 -22.31 0.96 -22.88
CA ASP A 450 -21.30 1.05 -23.93
C ASP A 450 -20.78 -0.32 -24.36
N THR A 451 -20.61 -1.24 -23.39
CA THR A 451 -20.19 -2.61 -23.68
C THR A 451 -21.25 -3.32 -24.53
N GLU A 452 -22.54 -3.11 -24.26
CA GLU A 452 -23.64 -3.64 -25.07
C GLU A 452 -23.65 -3.03 -26.49
N GLU A 453 -23.50 -1.72 -26.61
CA GLU A 453 -23.43 -1.06 -27.93
C GLU A 453 -22.23 -1.59 -28.75
N ALA A 454 -21.06 -1.74 -28.12
CA ALA A 454 -19.89 -2.32 -28.77
C ALA A 454 -20.13 -3.79 -29.17
N ARG A 455 -20.79 -4.58 -28.31
CA ARG A 455 -21.14 -5.98 -28.58
C ARG A 455 -22.06 -6.12 -29.78
N GLN A 456 -23.04 -5.22 -29.94
CA GLN A 456 -23.95 -5.24 -31.10
C GLN A 456 -23.25 -4.88 -32.41
N LYS A 457 -22.17 -4.08 -32.35
CA LYS A 457 -21.37 -3.70 -33.52
C LYS A 457 -20.26 -4.70 -33.84
N ALA A 458 -19.86 -5.53 -32.88
CA ALA A 458 -18.79 -6.51 -33.04
C ALA A 458 -19.28 -7.82 -33.68
N GLU A 459 -18.45 -8.44 -34.52
CA GLU A 459 -18.75 -9.75 -35.13
C GLU A 459 -18.88 -10.88 -34.09
N ARG A 460 -18.17 -10.74 -32.97
CA ARG A 460 -18.22 -11.67 -31.83
C ARG A 460 -18.11 -10.89 -30.52
N PRO A 461 -18.80 -11.31 -29.44
CA PRO A 461 -18.68 -10.68 -28.12
C PRO A 461 -17.23 -10.62 -27.61
N LEU A 462 -16.43 -11.65 -27.89
CA LEU A 462 -15.01 -11.70 -27.52
C LEU A 462 -14.18 -10.56 -28.17
N ARG A 463 -14.57 -10.06 -29.35
CA ARG A 463 -13.87 -8.96 -30.02
C ARG A 463 -14.03 -7.62 -29.30
N VAL A 464 -15.03 -7.46 -28.44
CA VAL A 464 -15.14 -6.27 -27.59
C VAL A 464 -14.04 -6.26 -26.54
N ILE A 465 -13.69 -7.44 -25.99
CA ILE A 465 -12.56 -7.60 -25.08
C ILE A 465 -11.26 -7.36 -25.83
N GLU A 466 -11.00 -8.12 -26.90
CA GLU A 466 -9.73 -8.06 -27.64
C GLU A 466 -9.49 -6.75 -28.41
N GLY A 467 -10.52 -5.94 -28.64
CA GLY A 467 -10.45 -4.64 -29.30
C GLY A 467 -10.56 -3.49 -28.30
N PRO A 468 -11.70 -2.77 -28.26
CA PRO A 468 -11.79 -1.48 -27.57
C PRO A 468 -11.47 -1.53 -26.07
N LEU A 469 -11.78 -2.63 -25.38
CA LEU A 469 -11.44 -2.76 -23.96
C LEU A 469 -9.93 -2.97 -23.74
N MET A 470 -9.28 -3.82 -24.54
CA MET A 470 -7.83 -3.99 -24.49
C MET A 470 -7.08 -2.76 -24.97
N ASP A 471 -7.58 -2.03 -25.98
CA ASP A 471 -7.01 -0.75 -26.42
C ASP A 471 -7.01 0.28 -25.29
N GLY A 472 -8.12 0.39 -24.54
CA GLY A 472 -8.19 1.24 -23.35
C GLY A 472 -7.21 0.79 -22.25
N MET A 473 -7.08 -0.52 -22.02
CA MET A 473 -6.11 -1.06 -21.06
C MET A 473 -4.65 -0.86 -21.48
N ASN A 474 -4.35 -0.83 -22.79
CA ASN A 474 -3.02 -0.51 -23.30
C ASN A 474 -2.66 0.95 -22.96
N ILE A 475 -3.60 1.89 -23.13
CA ILE A 475 -3.40 3.29 -22.71
C ILE A 475 -3.13 3.38 -21.21
N VAL A 476 -3.90 2.66 -20.38
CA VAL A 476 -3.66 2.57 -18.93
C VAL A 476 -2.25 2.03 -18.64
N GLY A 477 -1.82 1.00 -19.36
CA GLY A 477 -0.48 0.43 -19.25
C GLY A 477 0.63 1.42 -19.62
N ASP A 478 0.46 2.18 -20.71
CA ASP A 478 1.42 3.19 -21.16
C ASP A 478 1.50 4.37 -20.17
N LEU A 479 0.37 4.82 -19.64
CA LEU A 479 0.31 5.88 -18.62
C LEU A 479 0.95 5.42 -17.30
N PHE A 480 0.72 4.17 -16.89
CA PHE A 480 1.36 3.61 -15.71
C PHE A 480 2.87 3.44 -15.90
N GLY A 481 3.30 2.90 -17.06
CA GLY A 481 4.71 2.71 -17.40
C GLY A 481 5.49 4.02 -17.56
N SER A 482 4.82 5.11 -17.95
CA SER A 482 5.40 6.46 -18.03
C SER A 482 5.35 7.25 -16.71
N GLY A 483 4.75 6.67 -15.66
CA GLY A 483 4.57 7.30 -14.34
C GLY A 483 3.53 8.42 -14.29
N GLN A 484 2.71 8.59 -15.34
CA GLN A 484 1.62 9.56 -15.39
C GLN A 484 0.34 9.07 -14.70
N MET A 485 0.27 7.76 -14.43
CA MET A 485 -0.80 7.10 -13.69
C MET A 485 -0.20 6.20 -12.59
N PHE A 486 -0.91 6.06 -11.46
CA PHE A 486 -0.48 5.30 -10.30
C PHE A 486 -1.35 4.07 -10.04
N LEU A 487 -0.88 3.15 -9.20
CA LEU A 487 -1.56 1.88 -8.94
C LEU A 487 -3.04 2.01 -8.53
N PRO A 488 -3.48 2.96 -7.68
CA PRO A 488 -4.90 3.13 -7.36
C PRO A 488 -5.77 3.44 -8.57
N GLN A 489 -5.25 4.24 -9.51
CA GLN A 489 -5.94 4.58 -10.75
C GLN A 489 -6.05 3.33 -11.64
N VAL A 490 -4.97 2.53 -11.73
CA VAL A 490 -4.98 1.24 -12.45
C VAL A 490 -5.99 0.26 -11.84
N VAL A 491 -6.07 0.17 -10.51
CA VAL A 491 -7.08 -0.67 -9.81
C VAL A 491 -8.49 -0.21 -10.15
N LYS A 492 -8.72 1.11 -10.23
CA LYS A 492 -10.00 1.68 -10.65
C LYS A 492 -10.34 1.29 -12.10
N SER A 493 -9.37 1.36 -13.02
CA SER A 493 -9.50 0.92 -14.41
C SER A 493 -9.79 -0.59 -14.50
N ALA A 494 -9.08 -1.41 -13.73
CA ALA A 494 -9.29 -2.86 -13.67
C ALA A 494 -10.70 -3.21 -13.19
N ARG A 495 -11.27 -2.43 -12.26
CA ARG A 495 -12.67 -2.59 -11.83
C ARG A 495 -13.66 -2.34 -12.98
N VAL A 496 -13.44 -1.27 -13.76
CA VAL A 496 -14.24 -0.97 -14.96
C VAL A 496 -14.15 -2.11 -15.97
N MET A 497 -12.93 -2.59 -16.24
CA MET A 497 -12.66 -3.73 -17.12
C MET A 497 -13.41 -4.99 -16.66
N LYS A 498 -13.31 -5.33 -15.36
CA LYS A 498 -13.99 -6.48 -14.77
C LYS A 498 -15.51 -6.42 -14.94
N GLN A 499 -16.11 -5.24 -14.74
CA GLN A 499 -17.54 -5.04 -14.91
C GLN A 499 -17.99 -5.22 -16.37
N ALA A 500 -17.22 -4.66 -17.33
CA ALA A 500 -17.47 -4.85 -18.76
C ALA A 500 -17.36 -6.32 -19.18
N VAL A 501 -16.29 -7.01 -18.77
CA VAL A 501 -16.07 -8.43 -19.06
C VAL A 501 -17.17 -9.29 -18.47
N ALA A 502 -17.55 -9.07 -17.20
CA ALA A 502 -18.62 -9.81 -16.54
C ALA A 502 -19.96 -9.70 -17.29
N TYR A 503 -20.25 -8.54 -17.88
CA TYR A 503 -21.42 -8.36 -18.74
C TYR A 503 -21.35 -9.16 -20.04
N LEU A 504 -20.16 -9.31 -20.64
CA LEU A 504 -19.96 -10.05 -21.89
C LEU A 504 -19.97 -11.58 -21.72
N VAL A 505 -19.64 -12.11 -20.53
CA VAL A 505 -19.50 -13.55 -20.27
C VAL A 505 -20.69 -14.39 -20.79
N PRO A 506 -21.96 -14.08 -20.47
CA PRO A 506 -23.10 -14.87 -20.94
C PRO A 506 -23.22 -14.91 -22.47
N PHE A 507 -22.84 -13.82 -23.15
CA PHE A 507 -22.89 -13.74 -24.61
C PHE A 507 -21.75 -14.51 -25.27
N ILE A 508 -20.57 -14.52 -24.65
CA ILE A 508 -19.42 -15.32 -25.11
C ILE A 508 -19.76 -16.81 -25.00
N GLU A 509 -20.34 -17.24 -23.88
CA GLU A 509 -20.79 -18.62 -23.68
C GLU A 509 -21.83 -19.04 -24.73
N ALA A 510 -22.79 -18.17 -25.03
CA ALA A 510 -23.80 -18.41 -26.06
C ALA A 510 -23.21 -18.49 -27.49
N ASP A 511 -22.29 -17.59 -27.87
CA ASP A 511 -21.59 -17.64 -29.18
C ASP A 511 -20.78 -18.93 -29.32
N ASN A 512 -20.07 -19.34 -28.27
CA ASN A 512 -19.28 -20.57 -28.27
C ASN A 512 -20.16 -21.82 -28.37
N ALA A 513 -21.30 -21.85 -27.67
CA ALA A 513 -22.27 -22.94 -27.76
C ALA A 513 -22.90 -23.05 -29.15
N ALA A 514 -23.30 -21.92 -29.76
CA ALA A 514 -23.88 -21.87 -31.09
C ALA A 514 -22.94 -22.37 -32.20
N ARG A 515 -21.62 -22.25 -31.98
CA ARG A 515 -20.57 -22.66 -32.93
C ARG A 515 -20.01 -24.06 -32.66
N GLY A 516 -20.58 -24.80 -31.70
CA GLY A 516 -20.11 -26.15 -31.35
C GLY A 516 -18.73 -26.17 -30.67
N GLN A 517 -18.28 -25.05 -30.12
CA GLN A 517 -17.02 -24.91 -29.37
C GLN A 517 -17.25 -25.02 -27.86
N ALA A 518 -18.13 -25.91 -27.42
CA ALA A 518 -18.31 -26.20 -26.00
C ALA A 518 -17.08 -26.96 -25.49
N ASN A 519 -16.32 -26.34 -24.58
CA ASN A 519 -15.16 -26.88 -23.84
C ASN A 519 -13.78 -26.84 -24.54
N GLN A 520 -13.29 -25.65 -24.88
CA GLN A 520 -11.89 -25.34 -24.60
C GLN A 520 -11.85 -24.35 -23.45
N ALA A 521 -11.64 -24.86 -22.24
CA ALA A 521 -11.36 -24.06 -21.07
C ALA A 521 -10.00 -23.37 -21.26
N ASN A 522 -9.99 -22.18 -21.86
CA ASN A 522 -8.91 -21.24 -21.62
C ASN A 522 -9.06 -20.77 -20.17
N GLY A 523 -7.99 -20.89 -19.41
CA GLY A 523 -7.98 -20.92 -17.95
C GLY A 523 -8.74 -19.77 -17.27
N LYS A 524 -9.18 -20.04 -16.04
CA LYS A 524 -9.68 -19.02 -15.10
C LYS A 524 -8.79 -17.78 -15.17
N ILE A 525 -9.36 -16.67 -15.60
CA ILE A 525 -8.81 -15.34 -15.31
C ILE A 525 -9.14 -15.11 -13.82
N VAL A 526 -8.12 -15.26 -12.97
CA VAL A 526 -8.17 -14.98 -11.53
C VAL A 526 -8.00 -13.48 -11.30
#